data_AF-A0AAV3PZ83-F1
#
_entry.id   AF-A0AAV3PZ83-F1
#
_cell.length_a   1.000
_cell.length_b   1.000
_cell.length_c   1.000
_cell.angle_alpha   90.00
_cell.angle_beta   90.00
_cell.angle_gamma   90.00
#
_symmetry.space_group_name_H-M   'P 1'
#
loop_
_entity.id
_entity.type
_entity.pdbx_description
1 polymer ?
#
loop_
_entity_poly.entity_id
_entity_poly.type
_entity_poly.pdbx_seq_one_letter_code
_entity_poly.pdbx_strand_id
1 'polypeptide(L)'
;MSEFNNCVRDVELAEHPYFDSQFSWCRNWKEERVLRNLDRILCNHGWFKKYRASMVNVAAPSNSDHCALNVSVYPDIPQEPRAFKYQHFWSQHTYFQGIVSKFWEKDIVGDGMFVLHYKLKEVKKELKRLNCDEFSNISSRVKEKCIELETANEKVYGGCLDVEYLARAVELTKDYEGLCKDESELYQSKGRMSWYKDGYVNTSLFHKSIKCHQSRNRIVHIQDETGLLIENYDRVKGIVVELYQK
;
A
#
# COMPACT_ATOMS: atom_id res chain seq x y z
N MET A 1 13.75 -17.43 -18.24
CA MET A 1 13.18 -16.69 -17.09
C MET A 1 12.28 -15.53 -17.52
N SER A 2 12.66 -14.72 -18.51
CA SER A 2 11.80 -13.62 -19.00
C SER A 2 10.45 -14.08 -19.55
N GLU A 3 10.42 -15.14 -20.36
CA GLU A 3 9.17 -15.70 -20.90
C GLU A 3 8.22 -16.21 -19.82
N PHE A 4 8.75 -16.94 -18.83
CA PHE A 4 7.98 -17.40 -17.68
C PHE A 4 7.41 -16.21 -16.89
N ASN A 5 8.23 -15.21 -16.58
CA ASN A 5 7.78 -14.02 -15.85
C ASN A 5 6.74 -13.20 -16.64
N ASN A 6 6.87 -13.14 -17.96
CA ASN A 6 5.88 -12.52 -18.83
C ASN A 6 4.57 -13.30 -18.78
N CYS A 7 4.62 -14.62 -18.95
CA CYS A 7 3.44 -15.49 -18.85
C CYS A 7 2.73 -15.32 -17.51
N VAL A 8 3.46 -15.37 -16.38
CA VAL A 8 2.92 -15.15 -15.02
C VAL A 8 2.20 -13.80 -14.90
N ARG A 9 2.78 -12.74 -15.48
CA ARG A 9 2.16 -11.41 -15.51
C ARG A 9 0.91 -11.39 -16.40
N ASP A 10 0.96 -12.03 -17.55
CA ASP A 10 -0.13 -12.06 -18.53
C ASP A 10 -1.34 -12.84 -18.00
N VAL A 11 -1.11 -13.90 -17.21
CA VAL A 11 -2.18 -14.63 -16.49
C VAL A 11 -2.55 -14.02 -15.14
N GLU A 12 -2.03 -12.81 -14.84
CA GLU A 12 -2.29 -12.05 -13.61
C GLU A 12 -2.00 -12.81 -12.30
N LEU A 13 -0.98 -13.67 -12.31
CA LEU A 13 -0.48 -14.34 -11.13
C LEU A 13 0.65 -13.54 -10.49
N ALA A 14 0.77 -13.63 -9.18
CA ALA A 14 1.89 -13.09 -8.43
C ALA A 14 2.48 -14.17 -7.51
N GLU A 15 3.79 -14.15 -7.37
CA GLU A 15 4.49 -15.02 -6.43
C GLU A 15 4.09 -14.69 -5.00
N HIS A 16 3.70 -15.71 -4.24
CA HIS A 16 3.38 -15.57 -2.83
C HIS A 16 4.67 -15.26 -2.05
N PRO A 17 4.65 -14.26 -1.16
CA PRO A 17 5.81 -13.96 -0.33
C PRO A 17 6.20 -15.14 0.58
N TYR A 18 7.49 -15.46 0.59
CA TYR A 18 8.09 -16.42 1.52
C TYR A 18 8.45 -15.72 2.85
N PHE A 19 8.35 -16.48 3.93
CA PHE A 19 8.83 -16.14 5.25
C PHE A 19 10.15 -16.87 5.54
N ASP A 20 11.11 -16.19 6.16
CA ASP A 20 12.48 -16.63 6.46
C ASP A 20 13.35 -17.05 5.26
N SER A 21 13.22 -18.31 4.83
CA SER A 21 14.06 -18.89 3.78
C SER A 21 13.40 -18.77 2.42
N GLN A 22 14.16 -18.34 1.42
CA GLN A 22 13.71 -18.29 0.03
C GLN A 22 14.19 -19.51 -0.77
N PHE A 23 14.95 -20.42 -0.16
CA PHE A 23 15.61 -21.51 -0.89
C PHE A 23 14.81 -22.80 -0.75
N SER A 24 14.04 -23.13 -1.79
CA SER A 24 13.29 -24.39 -1.87
C SER A 24 14.15 -25.59 -2.23
N TRP A 25 15.40 -25.38 -2.64
CA TRP A 25 16.31 -26.45 -3.06
C TRP A 25 17.69 -26.27 -2.45
N CYS A 26 18.25 -27.37 -1.95
CA CYS A 26 19.55 -27.43 -1.31
C CYS A 26 20.26 -28.71 -1.70
N ARG A 27 21.49 -28.59 -2.22
CA ARG A 27 22.38 -29.74 -2.43
C ARG A 27 23.70 -29.53 -1.73
N ASN A 28 24.06 -30.51 -0.91
CA ASN A 28 25.33 -30.54 -0.19
C ASN A 28 26.36 -31.29 -1.04
N TRP A 29 27.48 -30.63 -1.32
CA TRP A 29 28.73 -31.24 -1.77
C TRP A 29 29.69 -31.30 -0.58
N LYS A 30 30.82 -32.02 -0.72
CA LYS A 30 31.75 -32.29 0.39
C LYS A 30 32.22 -31.02 1.14
N GLU A 31 32.39 -29.90 0.43
CA GLU A 31 32.86 -28.63 1.00
C GLU A 31 31.99 -27.42 0.60
N GLU A 32 30.94 -27.64 -0.20
CA GLU A 32 30.10 -26.56 -0.72
C GLU A 32 28.61 -26.89 -0.54
N ARG A 33 27.80 -25.89 -0.21
CA ARG A 33 26.34 -26.00 -0.19
C ARG A 33 25.76 -25.09 -1.26
N VAL A 34 25.04 -25.68 -2.22
CA VAL A 34 24.35 -24.93 -3.25
C VAL A 34 22.88 -24.78 -2.85
N LEU A 35 22.46 -23.53 -2.68
CA LEU A 35 21.07 -23.16 -2.41
C LEU A 35 20.45 -22.52 -3.66
N ARG A 36 19.23 -22.94 -4.00
CA ARG A 36 18.45 -22.41 -5.13
C ARG A 36 17.00 -22.23 -4.73
N ASN A 37 16.35 -21.23 -5.32
CA ASN A 37 14.91 -21.06 -5.26
C ASN A 37 14.32 -21.56 -6.59
N LEU A 38 13.81 -22.79 -6.60
CA LEU A 38 13.28 -23.44 -7.80
C LEU A 38 11.76 -23.58 -7.77
N ASP A 39 11.19 -23.69 -6.58
CA ASP A 39 9.78 -23.98 -6.37
C ASP A 39 9.06 -22.69 -5.97
N ARG A 40 7.98 -22.37 -6.70
CA ARG A 40 7.23 -21.12 -6.55
C ARG A 40 5.76 -21.36 -6.29
N ILE A 41 5.20 -20.63 -5.34
CA ILE A 41 3.75 -20.57 -5.14
C ILE A 41 3.23 -19.33 -5.84
N LEU A 42 2.38 -19.52 -6.84
CA LEU A 42 1.76 -18.45 -7.60
C LEU A 42 0.29 -18.32 -7.18
N CYS A 43 -0.11 -17.10 -6.83
CA CYS A 43 -1.46 -16.80 -6.37
C CYS A 43 -2.07 -15.69 -7.22
N ASN A 44 -3.38 -15.81 -7.50
CA ASN A 44 -4.13 -14.77 -8.18
C ASN A 44 -4.65 -13.71 -7.19
N HIS A 45 -5.25 -12.66 -7.73
CA HIS A 45 -5.83 -11.60 -6.89
C HIS A 45 -6.91 -12.09 -5.92
N GLY A 46 -7.72 -13.08 -6.34
CA GLY A 46 -8.79 -13.66 -5.51
C GLY A 46 -8.25 -14.28 -4.23
N TRP A 47 -7.11 -14.97 -4.33
CA TRP A 47 -6.41 -15.54 -3.17
C TRP A 47 -6.00 -14.45 -2.18
N PHE A 48 -5.25 -13.42 -2.60
CA PHE A 48 -4.81 -12.34 -1.72
C PHE A 48 -5.97 -11.51 -1.14
N LYS A 49 -7.13 -11.50 -1.80
CA LYS A 49 -8.34 -10.86 -1.27
C LYS A 49 -8.99 -11.69 -0.16
N LYS A 50 -9.06 -13.01 -0.34
CA LYS A 50 -9.75 -13.95 0.57
C LYS A 50 -8.88 -14.37 1.76
N TYR A 51 -7.59 -14.59 1.51
CA TYR A 51 -6.63 -15.11 2.47
C TYR A 51 -5.51 -14.08 2.69
N ARG A 52 -5.86 -12.92 3.24
CA ARG A 52 -4.93 -11.78 3.38
C ARG A 52 -3.78 -12.07 4.34
N ALA A 53 -4.02 -12.92 5.32
CA ALA A 53 -3.03 -13.42 6.26
C ALA A 53 -2.46 -14.79 5.85
N SER A 54 -2.48 -15.14 4.56
CA SER A 54 -1.76 -16.33 4.09
C SER A 54 -0.24 -16.10 4.11
N MET A 55 0.51 -17.15 4.38
CA MET A 55 1.96 -17.15 4.48
C MET A 55 2.54 -18.41 3.84
N VAL A 56 3.74 -18.28 3.29
CA VAL A 56 4.51 -19.42 2.77
C VAL A 56 5.77 -19.57 3.59
N ASN A 57 5.99 -20.75 4.14
CA ASN A 57 7.24 -21.14 4.78
C ASN A 57 7.90 -22.28 4.00
N VAL A 58 9.22 -22.25 3.87
CA VAL A 58 10.00 -23.35 3.34
C VAL A 58 10.37 -24.27 4.50
N ALA A 59 9.89 -25.52 4.46
CA ALA A 59 10.22 -26.52 5.45
C ALA A 59 11.73 -26.75 5.53
N ALA A 60 12.22 -27.16 6.70
CA ALA A 60 13.63 -27.52 6.85
C ALA A 60 14.00 -28.65 5.87
N PRO A 61 15.20 -28.60 5.25
CA PRO A 61 15.67 -29.67 4.38
C PRO A 61 15.67 -31.00 5.12
N SER A 62 15.10 -32.04 4.50
CA SER A 62 15.08 -33.39 5.04
C SER A 62 16.11 -34.26 4.31
N ASN A 63 15.73 -35.48 3.93
CA ASN A 63 16.51 -36.38 3.07
C ASN A 63 16.38 -36.05 1.57
N SER A 64 15.62 -35.02 1.21
CA SER A 64 15.42 -34.55 -0.16
C SER A 64 16.21 -33.28 -0.42
N ASP A 65 16.73 -33.15 -1.65
CA ASP A 65 17.34 -31.91 -2.14
C ASP A 65 16.28 -30.80 -2.29
N HIS A 66 14.98 -31.14 -2.31
CA HIS A 66 13.86 -30.20 -2.28
C HIS A 66 13.29 -30.04 -0.87
N CYS A 67 12.95 -28.81 -0.52
CA CYS A 67 12.25 -28.42 0.68
C CYS A 67 10.77 -28.18 0.35
N ALA A 68 9.87 -28.73 1.16
CA ALA A 68 8.43 -28.53 0.98
C ALA A 68 8.05 -27.06 1.22
N LEU A 69 7.15 -26.52 0.39
CA LEU A 69 6.56 -25.20 0.61
C LEU A 69 5.22 -25.37 1.33
N ASN A 70 5.15 -24.86 2.56
CA ASN A 70 3.96 -24.93 3.40
C ASN A 70 3.19 -23.61 3.32
N VAL A 71 1.93 -23.68 2.89
CA VAL A 71 1.01 -22.53 2.90
C VAL A 71 0.16 -22.57 4.16
N SER A 72 0.36 -21.60 5.05
CA SER A 72 -0.48 -21.41 6.23
C SER A 72 -1.48 -20.29 5.98
N VAL A 73 -2.74 -20.49 6.40
CA VAL A 73 -3.80 -19.49 6.29
C VAL A 73 -4.30 -19.16 7.68
N TYR A 74 -4.05 -17.93 8.13
CA TYR A 74 -4.49 -17.46 9.43
C TYR A 74 -5.80 -16.66 9.33
N PRO A 75 -6.57 -16.57 10.43
CA PRO A 75 -7.71 -15.66 10.50
C PRO A 75 -7.29 -14.21 10.21
N ASP A 76 -8.19 -13.45 9.62
CA ASP A 76 -7.96 -12.01 9.43
C ASP A 76 -7.90 -11.32 10.79
N ILE A 77 -6.73 -10.81 11.13
CA ILE A 77 -6.52 -9.99 12.33
C ILE A 77 -7.30 -8.67 12.17
N PRO A 78 -8.06 -8.23 13.20
CA PRO A 78 -8.74 -6.94 13.19
C PRO A 78 -7.79 -5.81 12.81
N GLN A 79 -8.23 -4.90 11.93
CA GLN A 79 -7.43 -3.72 11.62
C GLN A 79 -7.47 -2.76 12.81
N GLU A 80 -6.42 -2.75 13.62
CA GLU A 80 -6.20 -1.67 14.56
C GLU A 80 -6.03 -0.32 13.81
N PRO A 81 -6.32 0.81 14.47
CA PRO A 81 -6.08 2.13 13.90
C PRO A 81 -4.63 2.24 13.47
N ARG A 82 -4.40 2.39 12.15
CA ARG A 82 -3.04 2.49 11.62
C ARG A 82 -2.35 3.71 12.22
N ALA A 83 -1.11 3.52 12.65
CA ALA A 83 -0.26 4.62 13.04
C ALA A 83 -0.23 5.67 11.91
N PHE A 84 -0.24 6.95 12.30
CA PHE A 84 -0.14 8.04 11.34
C PHE A 84 1.19 7.94 10.61
N LYS A 85 1.12 7.94 9.27
CA LYS A 85 2.29 8.00 8.40
C LYS A 85 2.15 9.22 7.52
N TYR A 86 3.16 10.08 7.57
CA TYR A 86 3.29 11.19 6.64
C TYR A 86 3.25 10.69 5.20
N GLN A 87 2.49 11.36 4.35
CA GLN A 87 2.46 11.10 2.91
C GLN A 87 3.09 12.27 2.18
N HIS A 88 4.03 11.98 1.28
CA HIS A 88 4.79 13.02 0.58
C HIS A 88 3.91 13.96 -0.26
N PHE A 89 2.85 13.45 -0.89
CA PHE A 89 1.96 14.31 -1.68
C PHE A 89 1.28 15.41 -0.85
N TRP A 90 1.16 15.28 0.48
CA TRP A 90 0.66 16.37 1.31
C TRP A 90 1.54 17.62 1.20
N SER A 91 2.87 17.50 1.11
CA SER A 91 3.73 18.68 0.94
C SER A 91 3.50 19.45 -0.37
N GLN A 92 2.87 18.83 -1.36
CA GLN A 92 2.55 19.46 -2.64
C GLN A 92 1.17 20.13 -2.63
N HIS A 93 0.34 19.83 -1.62
CA HIS A 93 -1.00 20.38 -1.50
C HIS A 93 -0.95 21.85 -1.09
N THR A 94 -1.81 22.67 -1.70
CA THR A 94 -1.87 24.13 -1.50
C THR A 94 -2.01 24.54 -0.04
N TYR A 95 -2.84 23.81 0.73
CA TYR A 95 -3.08 24.09 2.16
C TYR A 95 -1.96 23.64 3.10
N PHE A 96 -1.00 22.82 2.65
CA PHE A 96 -0.01 22.22 3.54
C PHE A 96 0.86 23.25 4.27
N GLN A 97 1.45 24.18 3.51
CA GLN A 97 2.33 25.20 4.08
C GLN A 97 1.58 26.10 5.07
N GLY A 98 0.32 26.43 4.78
CA GLY A 98 -0.54 27.19 5.67
C GLY A 98 -0.85 26.44 6.98
N ILE A 99 -1.13 25.14 6.90
CA ILE A 99 -1.35 24.29 8.07
C ILE A 99 -0.10 24.26 8.96
N VAL A 100 1.08 24.03 8.38
CA VAL A 100 2.33 23.95 9.16
C VAL A 100 2.63 25.30 9.83
N SER A 101 2.62 26.38 9.06
CA SER A 101 2.96 27.73 9.55
C SER A 101 2.04 28.16 10.69
N LYS A 102 0.74 27.89 10.58
CA LYS A 102 -0.28 28.18 11.60
C LYS A 102 0.06 27.64 13.00
N PHE A 103 0.75 26.51 13.11
CA PHE A 103 1.16 25.97 14.41
C PHE A 103 2.63 26.24 14.71
N TRP A 104 3.46 26.42 13.68
CA TRP A 104 4.87 26.74 13.87
C TRP A 104 5.08 28.15 14.42
N GLU A 105 4.22 29.10 14.06
CA GLU A 105 4.24 30.49 14.52
C GLU A 105 3.55 30.69 15.88
N LYS A 106 2.94 29.65 16.45
CA LYS A 106 2.34 29.75 17.78
C LYS A 106 3.41 29.76 18.87
N ASP A 107 3.30 30.74 19.75
CA ASP A 107 4.03 30.79 21.01
C ASP A 107 3.40 29.80 22.00
N ILE A 108 4.19 28.82 22.41
CA ILE A 108 3.80 27.79 23.36
C ILE A 108 4.79 27.82 24.50
N VAL A 109 4.28 27.93 25.72
CA VAL A 109 5.10 27.91 26.93
C VAL A 109 5.36 26.45 27.33
N GLY A 110 6.64 26.10 27.49
CA GLY A 110 7.07 24.78 27.91
C GLY A 110 8.54 24.53 27.55
N ASP A 111 9.06 23.36 27.89
CA ASP A 111 10.38 22.94 27.41
C ASP A 111 10.38 22.72 25.88
N GLY A 112 11.57 22.76 25.26
CA GLY A 112 11.69 22.65 23.81
C GLY A 112 11.12 21.35 23.23
N MET A 113 11.20 20.24 23.96
CA MET A 113 10.64 18.95 23.55
C MET A 113 9.12 18.94 23.64
N PHE A 114 8.56 19.52 24.70
CA PHE A 114 7.12 19.72 24.84
C PHE A 114 6.56 20.59 23.72
N VAL A 115 7.22 21.72 23.42
CA VAL A 115 6.82 22.63 22.35
C VAL A 115 6.84 21.91 21.00
N LEU A 116 7.93 21.19 20.69
CA LEU A 116 8.04 20.42 19.46
C LEU A 116 6.96 19.33 19.36
N HIS A 117 6.76 18.56 20.43
CA HIS A 117 5.75 17.51 20.48
C HIS A 117 4.34 18.06 20.23
N TYR A 118 3.99 19.17 20.90
CA TYR A 118 2.70 19.81 20.75
C TYR A 118 2.49 20.27 19.29
N LYS A 119 3.46 20.98 18.71
CA LYS A 119 3.36 21.47 17.32
C LYS A 119 3.17 20.32 16.34
N LEU A 120 3.95 19.25 16.46
CA LEU A 120 3.81 18.05 15.63
C LEU A 120 2.47 17.35 15.83
N LYS A 121 1.95 17.29 17.06
CA LYS A 121 0.65 16.69 17.39
C LYS A 121 -0.50 17.44 16.72
N GLU A 122 -0.48 18.76 16.75
CA GLU A 122 -1.52 19.60 16.14
C GLU A 122 -1.44 19.57 14.61
N VAL A 123 -0.23 19.68 14.03
CA VAL A 123 -0.04 19.51 12.57
C VAL A 123 -0.54 18.14 12.12
N LYS A 124 -0.20 17.07 12.85
CA LYS A 124 -0.71 15.71 12.57
C LYS A 124 -2.24 15.65 12.57
N LYS A 125 -2.91 16.37 13.47
CA LYS A 125 -4.38 16.41 13.55
C LYS A 125 -4.98 17.08 12.31
N GLU A 126 -4.46 18.24 11.92
CA GLU A 126 -4.95 18.96 10.73
C GLU A 126 -4.61 18.21 9.43
N LEU A 127 -3.44 17.56 9.33
CA LEU A 127 -3.11 16.72 8.17
C LEU A 127 -4.03 15.50 8.05
N LYS A 128 -4.43 14.90 9.18
CA LYS A 128 -5.44 13.84 9.17
C LYS A 128 -6.79 14.35 8.66
N ARG A 129 -7.18 15.56 9.04
CA ARG A 129 -8.39 16.20 8.57
C ARG A 129 -8.31 16.50 7.08
N LEU A 130 -7.21 17.11 6.61
CA LEU A 130 -6.94 17.33 5.19
C LEU A 130 -7.03 16.02 4.39
N ASN A 131 -6.46 14.93 4.90
CA ASN A 131 -6.57 13.63 4.26
C ASN A 131 -8.00 13.09 4.22
N CYS A 132 -8.83 13.40 5.22
CA CYS A 132 -10.23 13.03 5.22
C CYS A 132 -11.02 13.88 4.22
N ASP A 133 -10.82 15.19 4.23
CA ASP A 133 -11.62 16.13 3.46
C ASP A 133 -11.25 16.06 1.96
N GLU A 134 -9.97 16.02 1.62
CA GLU A 134 -9.50 16.09 0.23
C GLU A 134 -9.19 14.72 -0.41
N PHE A 135 -8.80 13.72 0.39
CA PHE A 135 -8.31 12.45 -0.16
C PHE A 135 -9.15 11.22 0.23
N SER A 136 -10.14 11.37 1.12
CA SER A 136 -11.07 10.27 1.37
C SER A 136 -11.99 10.08 0.18
N ASN A 137 -12.26 8.82 -0.15
CA ASN A 137 -13.12 8.44 -1.27
C ASN A 137 -12.72 9.08 -2.61
N ILE A 138 -11.45 9.41 -2.81
CA ILE A 138 -10.99 10.09 -4.04
C ILE A 138 -11.38 9.30 -5.30
N SER A 139 -11.29 7.97 -5.27
CA SER A 139 -11.75 7.12 -6.39
C SER A 139 -13.25 7.20 -6.65
N SER A 140 -14.06 7.36 -5.60
CA SER A 140 -15.51 7.57 -5.76
C SER A 140 -15.77 8.96 -6.37
N ARG A 141 -15.08 9.99 -5.89
CA ARG A 141 -15.19 11.37 -6.40
C ARG A 141 -14.76 11.47 -7.86
N VAL A 142 -13.65 10.82 -8.25
CA VAL A 142 -13.21 10.73 -9.65
C VAL A 142 -14.29 10.08 -10.51
N LYS A 143 -14.90 8.97 -10.03
CA LYS A 143 -15.97 8.29 -10.76
C LYS A 143 -17.23 9.15 -10.89
N GLU A 144 -17.65 9.80 -9.81
CA GLU A 144 -18.80 10.72 -9.79
C GLU A 144 -18.58 11.89 -10.76
N LYS A 145 -17.38 12.50 -10.74
CA LYS A 145 -17.03 13.57 -11.68
C LYS A 145 -16.90 13.11 -13.13
N CYS A 146 -16.44 11.89 -13.37
CA CYS A 146 -16.45 11.28 -14.70
C CYS A 146 -17.87 11.22 -15.27
N ILE A 147 -18.82 10.73 -14.47
CA ILE A 147 -20.23 10.63 -14.88
C ILE A 147 -20.84 12.01 -15.11
N GLU A 148 -20.53 12.99 -14.24
CA GLU A 148 -20.99 14.37 -14.40
C GLU A 148 -20.43 15.00 -15.68
N LEU A 149 -19.15 14.77 -15.98
CA LEU A 149 -18.48 15.24 -17.19
C LEU A 149 -19.03 14.57 -18.46
N GLU A 150 -19.27 13.26 -18.42
CA GLU A 150 -19.91 12.50 -19.51
C GLU A 150 -21.29 13.06 -19.82
N THR A 151 -22.12 13.23 -18.78
CA THR A 151 -23.46 13.83 -18.91
C THR A 151 -23.39 15.27 -19.44
N ALA A 152 -22.39 16.04 -18.99
CA ALA A 152 -22.18 17.40 -19.47
C ALA A 152 -21.87 17.41 -20.97
N ASN A 153 -20.90 16.59 -21.38
CA ASN A 153 -20.45 16.45 -22.76
C ASN A 153 -21.54 15.91 -23.69
N GLU A 154 -22.33 14.93 -23.27
CA GLU A 154 -23.45 14.40 -24.06
C GLU A 154 -24.44 15.50 -24.48
N LYS A 155 -24.74 16.46 -23.60
CA LYS A 155 -25.63 17.58 -23.95
C LYS A 155 -24.96 18.59 -24.88
N VAL A 156 -23.65 18.81 -24.76
CA VAL A 156 -22.88 19.65 -25.71
C VAL A 156 -22.92 19.02 -27.10
N TYR A 157 -22.61 17.72 -27.22
CA TYR A 157 -22.67 16.99 -28.47
C TYR A 157 -24.10 16.86 -29.02
N GLY A 158 -25.10 16.86 -28.15
CA GLY A 158 -26.53 16.94 -28.49
C GLY A 158 -27.00 18.31 -29.00
N GLY A 159 -26.10 19.29 -29.14
CA GLY A 159 -26.39 20.60 -29.74
C GLY A 159 -26.70 21.73 -28.76
N CYS A 160 -26.56 21.50 -27.45
CA CYS A 160 -26.65 22.58 -26.45
C CYS A 160 -25.35 23.41 -26.46
N LEU A 161 -25.36 24.53 -27.19
CA LEU A 161 -24.22 25.45 -27.33
C LEU A 161 -24.36 26.72 -26.48
N ASP A 162 -25.10 26.63 -25.37
CA ASP A 162 -25.19 27.73 -24.44
C ASP A 162 -23.82 28.05 -23.81
N VAL A 163 -23.50 29.34 -23.72
CA VAL A 163 -22.16 29.81 -23.31
C VAL A 163 -21.88 29.45 -21.85
N GLU A 164 -22.89 29.54 -20.98
CA GLU A 164 -22.78 29.20 -19.56
C GLU A 164 -22.58 27.68 -19.37
N TYR A 165 -23.27 26.88 -20.20
CA TYR A 165 -23.12 25.43 -20.20
C TYR A 165 -21.75 24.96 -20.72
N LEU A 166 -21.22 25.59 -21.78
CA LEU A 166 -19.88 25.33 -22.29
C LEU A 166 -18.80 25.71 -21.25
N ALA A 167 -18.95 26.85 -20.59
CA ALA A 167 -18.07 27.26 -19.50
C ALA A 167 -18.07 26.22 -18.36
N ARG A 168 -19.26 25.72 -18.00
CA ARG A 168 -19.41 24.68 -16.98
C ARG A 168 -18.73 23.37 -17.38
N ALA A 169 -18.84 22.94 -18.64
CA ALA A 169 -18.16 21.73 -19.13
C ALA A 169 -16.62 21.86 -19.08
N VAL A 170 -16.09 23.05 -19.36
CA VAL A 170 -14.65 23.33 -19.24
C VAL A 170 -14.20 23.29 -17.77
N GLU A 171 -14.98 23.84 -16.84
CA GLU A 171 -14.69 23.73 -15.40
C GLU A 171 -14.70 22.28 -14.94
N LEU A 172 -15.72 21.50 -15.33
CA LEU A 172 -15.83 20.08 -14.98
C LEU A 172 -14.64 19.27 -15.50
N THR A 173 -14.16 19.59 -16.70
CA THR A 173 -12.95 18.95 -17.25
C THR A 173 -11.73 19.24 -16.37
N LYS A 174 -11.53 20.51 -15.98
CA LYS A 174 -10.41 20.89 -15.08
C LYS A 174 -10.50 20.22 -13.72
N ASP A 175 -11.69 20.19 -13.12
CA ASP A 175 -11.93 19.53 -11.83
C ASP A 175 -11.64 18.02 -11.92
N TYR A 176 -12.10 17.37 -12.99
CA TYR A 176 -11.87 15.95 -13.23
C TYR A 176 -10.38 15.64 -13.43
N GLU A 177 -9.67 16.45 -14.24
CA GLU A 177 -8.23 16.32 -14.45
C GLU A 177 -7.44 16.49 -13.15
N GLY A 178 -7.84 17.47 -12.32
CA GLY A 178 -7.27 17.68 -10.98
C GLY A 178 -7.44 16.46 -10.09
N LEU A 179 -8.66 15.93 -9.97
CA LEU A 179 -8.94 14.74 -9.16
C LEU A 179 -8.19 13.50 -9.66
N CYS A 180 -8.07 13.32 -10.98
CA CYS A 180 -7.29 12.23 -11.58
C CYS A 180 -5.81 12.32 -11.21
N LYS A 181 -5.25 13.53 -11.21
CA LYS A 181 -3.86 13.78 -10.82
C LYS A 181 -3.64 13.45 -9.35
N ASP A 182 -4.50 13.95 -8.47
CA ASP A 182 -4.42 13.71 -7.02
C ASP A 182 -4.58 12.22 -6.68
N GLU A 183 -5.49 11.53 -7.38
CA GLU A 183 -5.67 10.09 -7.25
C GLU A 183 -4.39 9.34 -7.65
N SER A 184 -3.79 9.70 -8.78
CA SER A 184 -2.54 9.09 -9.26
C SER A 184 -1.41 9.24 -8.25
N GLU A 185 -1.19 10.45 -7.72
CA GLU A 185 -0.13 10.74 -6.73
C GLU A 185 -0.34 9.96 -5.42
N LEU A 186 -1.58 9.90 -4.92
CA LEU A 186 -1.95 9.11 -3.74
C LEU A 186 -1.56 7.63 -3.93
N TYR A 187 -1.89 7.09 -5.09
CA TYR A 187 -1.67 5.69 -5.41
C TYR A 187 -0.20 5.38 -5.62
N GLN A 188 0.55 6.24 -6.32
CA GLN A 188 2.01 6.14 -6.47
C GLN A 188 2.71 6.08 -5.10
N SER A 189 2.34 6.98 -4.18
CA SER A 189 2.87 6.99 -2.80
C SER A 189 2.59 5.66 -2.07
N LYS A 190 1.37 5.12 -2.22
CA LYS A 190 0.97 3.84 -1.60
C LYS A 190 1.68 2.62 -2.22
N GLY A 191 1.96 2.65 -3.52
CA GLY A 191 2.58 1.56 -4.26
C GLY A 191 4.09 1.45 -4.12
N ARG A 192 4.79 2.53 -3.72
CA ARG A 192 6.28 2.59 -3.67
C ARG A 192 6.94 2.11 -4.98
N MET A 193 6.27 2.30 -6.12
CA MET A 193 6.75 1.86 -7.42
C MET A 193 7.32 3.04 -8.20
N SER A 194 8.61 2.96 -8.53
CA SER A 194 9.31 3.94 -9.39
C SER A 194 9.02 3.77 -10.90
N TRP A 195 8.39 2.68 -11.30
CA TRP A 195 8.16 2.34 -12.71
C TRP A 195 6.85 2.94 -13.20
N TYR A 196 6.98 4.08 -13.89
CA TYR A 196 5.83 4.87 -14.35
C TYR A 196 6.19 5.71 -15.59
N LYS A 197 6.58 5.04 -16.69
CA LYS A 197 6.87 5.74 -17.96
C LYS A 197 5.78 5.62 -19.03
N ASP A 198 4.80 4.72 -18.89
CA ASP A 198 3.93 4.35 -20.03
C ASP A 198 2.42 4.63 -19.84
N GLY A 199 2.04 5.66 -19.08
CA GLY A 199 0.70 6.28 -19.22
C GLY A 199 -0.53 5.50 -18.72
N TYR A 200 -0.40 4.26 -18.24
CA TYR A 200 -1.54 3.49 -17.70
C TYR A 200 -1.77 3.81 -16.21
N VAL A 201 -2.41 4.96 -15.97
CA VAL A 201 -2.79 5.43 -14.64
C VAL A 201 -3.93 4.59 -14.07
N ASN A 202 -3.83 4.21 -12.79
CA ASN A 202 -4.94 3.65 -12.00
C ASN A 202 -5.57 2.33 -12.52
N THR A 203 -4.82 1.47 -13.20
CA THR A 203 -5.34 0.19 -13.71
C THR A 203 -5.63 -0.82 -12.60
N SER A 204 -6.51 -1.80 -12.87
CA SER A 204 -6.79 -2.89 -11.92
C SER A 204 -5.52 -3.63 -11.50
N LEU A 205 -4.55 -3.81 -12.41
CA LEU A 205 -3.24 -4.38 -12.14
C LEU A 205 -2.45 -3.60 -11.09
N PHE A 206 -2.47 -2.27 -11.16
CA PHE A 206 -1.81 -1.42 -10.18
C PHE A 206 -2.39 -1.64 -8.78
N HIS A 207 -3.72 -1.64 -8.63
CA HIS A 207 -4.37 -1.94 -7.35
C HIS A 207 -4.10 -3.36 -6.85
N LYS A 208 -4.04 -4.34 -7.76
CA LYS A 208 -3.68 -5.72 -7.43
C LYS A 208 -2.25 -5.77 -6.85
N SER A 209 -1.30 -5.08 -7.47
CA SER A 209 0.10 -5.02 -7.01
C SER A 209 0.25 -4.42 -5.61
N ILE A 210 -0.47 -3.33 -5.30
CA ILE A 210 -0.49 -2.72 -3.97
C ILE A 210 -0.98 -3.74 -2.93
N LYS A 211 -2.05 -4.48 -3.23
CA LYS A 211 -2.62 -5.46 -2.29
C LYS A 211 -1.67 -6.63 -2.07
N CYS A 212 -1.00 -7.12 -3.12
CA CYS A 212 0.05 -8.14 -2.97
C CYS A 212 1.20 -7.63 -2.08
N HIS A 213 1.66 -6.39 -2.29
CA HIS A 213 2.69 -5.78 -1.45
C HIS A 213 2.25 -5.59 0.01
N GLN A 214 0.99 -5.21 0.25
CA GLN A 214 0.44 -5.11 1.60
C GLN A 214 0.34 -6.46 2.31
N SER A 215 -0.04 -7.52 1.58
CA SER A 215 -0.05 -8.88 2.11
C SER A 215 1.37 -9.35 2.46
N ARG A 216 2.35 -9.07 1.59
CA ARG A 216 3.77 -9.39 1.82
C ARG A 216 4.38 -8.72 3.05
N ASN A 217 4.01 -7.48 3.34
CA ASN A 217 4.55 -6.74 4.48
C ASN A 217 3.74 -6.93 5.78
N ARG A 218 2.77 -7.85 5.80
CA ARG A 218 2.00 -8.15 7.00
C ARG A 218 2.84 -9.02 7.93
N ILE A 219 3.09 -8.52 9.14
CA ILE A 219 3.67 -9.30 10.23
C ILE A 219 2.53 -10.11 10.86
N VAL A 220 2.66 -11.44 10.87
CA VAL A 220 1.69 -12.37 11.48
C VAL A 220 2.28 -13.06 12.69
N HIS A 221 3.59 -13.31 12.70
CA HIS A 221 4.30 -13.92 13.80
C HIS A 221 5.68 -13.31 14.01
N ILE A 222 6.23 -13.51 15.20
CA ILE A 222 7.59 -13.15 15.57
C ILE A 222 8.25 -14.40 16.14
N GLN A 223 9.53 -14.60 15.82
CA GLN A 223 10.35 -15.62 16.44
C GLN A 223 11.00 -15.04 17.69
N ASP A 224 10.81 -15.74 18.81
CA ASP A 224 11.45 -15.40 20.10
C ASP A 224 12.93 -15.82 20.13
N GLU A 225 13.70 -15.35 21.12
CA GLU A 225 15.11 -15.71 21.35
C GLU A 225 15.32 -17.22 21.51
N THR A 226 14.27 -17.94 21.94
CA THR A 226 14.23 -19.41 22.07
C THR A 226 13.99 -20.14 20.74
N GLY A 227 13.76 -19.42 19.64
CA GLY A 227 13.44 -19.96 18.33
C GLY A 227 11.96 -20.34 18.14
N LEU A 228 11.11 -20.16 19.16
CA LEU A 228 9.68 -20.44 19.09
C LEU A 228 8.94 -19.40 18.22
N LEU A 229 8.12 -19.88 17.30
CA LEU A 229 7.23 -19.05 16.48
C LEU A 229 5.98 -18.67 17.28
N ILE A 230 5.77 -17.37 17.47
CA ILE A 230 4.61 -16.83 18.21
C ILE A 230 3.63 -16.27 17.20
N GLU A 231 2.53 -16.99 17.00
CA GLU A 231 1.50 -16.68 16.00
C GLU A 231 0.30 -15.89 16.58
N ASN A 232 0.21 -15.80 17.91
CA ASN A 232 -0.87 -15.07 18.57
C ASN A 232 -0.63 -13.55 18.50
N TYR A 233 -1.59 -12.83 17.91
CA TYR A 233 -1.50 -11.39 17.69
C TYR A 233 -1.23 -10.58 18.97
N ASP A 234 -1.93 -10.90 20.07
CA ASP A 234 -1.79 -10.15 21.33
C ASP A 234 -0.40 -10.37 21.94
N ARG A 235 0.13 -11.59 21.84
CA ARG A 235 1.49 -11.90 22.28
C ARG A 235 2.56 -11.24 21.42
N VAL A 236 2.39 -11.25 20.09
CA VAL A 236 3.27 -10.53 19.16
C VAL A 236 3.32 -9.05 19.52
N LYS A 237 2.17 -8.43 19.81
CA LYS A 237 2.08 -7.03 20.25
C LYS A 237 2.82 -6.79 21.57
N GLY A 238 2.64 -7.68 22.56
CA GLY A 238 3.32 -7.60 23.86
C GLY A 238 4.85 -7.61 23.74
N ILE A 239 5.39 -8.56 22.98
CA ILE A 239 6.84 -8.72 22.78
C ILE A 239 7.44 -7.49 22.11
N VAL A 240 6.77 -6.95 21.08
CA VAL A 240 7.24 -5.71 20.44
C VAL A 240 7.28 -4.57 21.44
N VAL A 241 6.25 -4.42 22.29
CA VAL A 241 6.23 -3.34 23.31
C VAL A 241 7.35 -3.52 24.33
N GLU A 242 7.57 -4.73 24.83
CA GLU A 242 8.63 -5.05 25.80
C GLU A 242 10.02 -4.72 25.25
N LEU A 243 10.24 -4.94 23.94
CA LEU A 243 11.52 -4.67 23.29
C LEU A 243 11.86 -3.17 23.25
N TYR A 244 10.86 -2.28 23.22
CA TYR A 244 11.05 -0.82 23.23
C TYR A 244 10.91 -0.17 24.62
N GLN A 245 10.64 -0.95 25.67
CA GLN A 245 10.57 -0.48 27.05
C GLN A 245 11.89 -0.59 27.83
N LYS A 246 12.93 -1.18 27.23
CA LYS A 246 14.32 -1.14 27.72
C LYS A 246 15.00 0.15 27.29
#